data_AF-Q14LJ8-F1
#
_entry.id   AF-Q14LJ8-F1
#
_cell.length_a   1.000
_cell.length_b   1.000
_cell.length_c   1.000
_cell.angle_alpha   90.00
_cell.angle_beta   90.00
_cell.angle_gamma   90.00
#
_symmetry.space_group_name_H-M   'P 1'
#
loop_
_entity.id
_entity.type
_entity.pdbx_description
1 polymer ?
#
loop_
_entity_poly.entity_id
_entity_poly.type
_entity_poly.pdbx_seq_one_letter_code
_entity_poly.pdbx_strand_id
1 'polypeptide(L)'
;MEKNTEIKNIKQQSSCLDNDCDHALDSDDDGIPDCWEINGYTVEKGLIVPWDDKKHKTGKFIKYKSDPYNSHTTGDPYSDAEKVLGKIDQGVLPEAHHPLVAAYPKIGVMMNKMILSNNFNVTNEEGRSVGQQKSNTISVSTSSSNTEATTVGASVSAEISLFPSLSVSANISHEWSSTVSSEHSSSNTSSEEQGQTWTHSLGINTSEVAYLNGNVKYLNVGTAPIYEVCPTLNFVLGIGELSNTIATIIAKSNTTANVILPGAIFPDKVQNSIAWNTIDNFNSQPIKLNYEQVEALQTGVPLQIQTIQTSGLYKTYTADMLPMVNEYQKWEHIMVDIYNRTACLNLIFENGDIQERRVSVRKEDNYDDQLQPELTLGEAFQIAFNNAKVNDDVLTYNNTKFILQGNIYIILDERTLALLKKKKKLKNMIWKIFLILD
;
A
#
# COMPACT_ATOMS: atom_id res chain seq x y z
N MET A 1 -24.91 -31.84 -59.22
CA MET A 1 -25.88 -30.83 -58.77
C MET A 1 -26.02 -30.97 -57.27
N GLU A 2 -25.05 -30.42 -56.53
CA GLU A 2 -25.11 -30.29 -55.08
C GLU A 2 -25.86 -28.99 -54.78
N LYS A 3 -26.85 -29.06 -53.88
CA LYS A 3 -27.52 -27.89 -53.31
C LYS A 3 -26.91 -27.63 -51.94
N ASN A 4 -26.22 -26.50 -51.82
CA ASN A 4 -25.70 -25.91 -50.59
C ASN A 4 -26.83 -25.69 -49.58
N THR A 5 -26.62 -26.16 -48.36
CA THR A 5 -27.39 -25.74 -47.17
C THR A 5 -26.51 -24.75 -46.39
N GLU A 6 -26.82 -23.47 -46.52
CA GLU A 6 -26.21 -22.40 -45.73
C GLU A 6 -26.87 -22.36 -44.35
N ILE A 7 -26.09 -22.67 -43.31
CA ILE A 7 -26.48 -22.46 -41.91
C ILE A 7 -26.26 -20.98 -41.61
N LYS A 8 -27.35 -20.21 -41.49
CA LYS A 8 -27.30 -18.83 -40.99
C LYS A 8 -27.04 -18.83 -39.49
N ASN A 9 -25.83 -18.43 -39.10
CA ASN A 9 -25.50 -18.02 -37.74
C ASN A 9 -26.37 -16.80 -37.37
N ILE A 10 -27.32 -17.00 -36.46
CA ILE A 10 -28.04 -15.93 -35.79
C ILE A 10 -27.08 -15.33 -34.77
N LYS A 11 -26.43 -14.23 -35.13
CA LYS A 11 -25.88 -13.30 -34.13
C LYS A 11 -27.08 -12.69 -33.41
N GLN A 12 -27.25 -12.99 -32.12
CA GLN A 12 -28.01 -12.15 -31.22
C GLN A 12 -27.29 -10.81 -31.15
N GLN A 13 -27.67 -9.89 -32.04
CA GLN A 13 -27.47 -8.47 -31.81
C GLN A 13 -28.35 -8.11 -30.62
N SER A 14 -27.70 -7.88 -29.48
CA SER A 14 -28.30 -7.27 -28.31
C SER A 14 -28.92 -5.93 -28.73
N SER A 15 -30.26 -5.89 -28.75
CA SER A 15 -31.05 -4.72 -29.08
C SER A 15 -31.31 -3.86 -27.84
N CYS A 16 -30.28 -3.61 -27.03
CA CYS A 16 -30.34 -2.67 -25.91
C CYS A 16 -30.03 -1.25 -26.39
N LEU A 17 -30.85 -0.71 -27.31
CA LEU A 17 -30.79 0.69 -27.73
C LEU A 17 -32.18 1.36 -27.78
N ASP A 18 -33.15 0.79 -27.07
CA ASP A 18 -34.41 1.45 -26.76
C ASP A 18 -34.54 1.61 -25.23
N ASN A 19 -35.00 2.79 -24.80
CA ASN A 19 -35.06 3.31 -23.42
C ASN A 19 -36.02 2.56 -22.47
N ASP A 20 -36.10 1.23 -22.51
CA ASP A 20 -36.91 0.44 -21.60
C ASP A 20 -35.99 -0.29 -20.61
N CYS A 21 -35.39 0.49 -19.73
CA CYS A 21 -34.71 -0.03 -18.56
C CYS A 21 -35.80 -0.43 -17.55
N ASP A 22 -36.11 -1.71 -17.42
CA ASP A 22 -36.98 -2.18 -16.35
C ASP A 22 -36.28 -1.83 -15.02
N HIS A 23 -36.75 -0.77 -14.36
CA HIS A 23 -36.12 -0.14 -13.19
C HIS A 23 -36.07 -1.05 -11.95
N ALA A 24 -36.48 -2.32 -12.07
CA ALA A 24 -36.62 -3.24 -10.96
C ALA A 24 -35.56 -4.36 -10.92
N LEU A 25 -34.82 -4.60 -12.02
CA LEU A 25 -33.79 -5.64 -11.98
C LEU A 25 -32.52 -5.09 -11.31
N ASP A 26 -32.19 -5.71 -10.19
CA ASP A 26 -30.99 -5.54 -9.37
C ASP A 26 -30.44 -6.96 -9.20
N SER A 27 -29.40 -7.29 -9.96
CA SER A 27 -28.90 -8.66 -10.10
C SER A 27 -27.94 -9.07 -8.99
N ASP A 28 -27.37 -8.11 -8.26
CA ASP A 28 -26.43 -8.36 -7.17
C ASP A 28 -26.95 -7.98 -5.77
N ASP A 29 -28.23 -7.55 -5.72
CA ASP A 29 -29.01 -7.24 -4.52
C ASP A 29 -28.36 -6.16 -3.64
N ASP A 30 -27.64 -5.20 -4.24
CA ASP A 30 -26.99 -4.11 -3.52
C ASP A 30 -27.90 -2.88 -3.30
N GLY A 31 -29.06 -2.85 -3.95
CA GLY A 31 -30.04 -1.77 -3.89
C GLY A 31 -29.93 -0.76 -5.04
N ILE A 32 -29.12 -1.02 -6.06
CA ILE A 32 -28.97 -0.20 -7.26
C ILE A 32 -29.37 -1.03 -8.49
N PRO A 33 -30.36 -0.61 -9.29
CA PRO A 33 -30.72 -1.34 -10.50
C PRO A 33 -29.58 -1.43 -11.52
N ASP A 34 -29.41 -2.58 -12.18
CA ASP A 34 -28.31 -2.86 -13.13
C ASP A 34 -28.16 -1.74 -14.18
N CYS A 35 -29.30 -1.26 -14.69
CA CYS A 35 -29.34 -0.24 -15.72
C CYS A 35 -28.78 1.12 -15.24
N TRP A 36 -28.90 1.42 -13.96
CA TRP A 36 -28.38 2.63 -13.35
C TRP A 36 -26.87 2.52 -13.19
N GLU A 37 -26.34 1.37 -12.83
CA GLU A 37 -24.90 1.16 -12.68
C GLU A 37 -24.15 1.24 -14.01
N ILE A 38 -24.74 0.66 -15.07
CA ILE A 38 -24.19 0.70 -16.43
C ILE A 38 -24.20 2.12 -17.01
N ASN A 39 -25.36 2.82 -16.93
CA ASN A 39 -25.57 4.10 -17.59
C ASN A 39 -25.12 5.30 -16.74
N GLY A 40 -25.19 5.13 -15.43
CA GLY A 40 -24.74 5.99 -14.36
C GLY A 40 -25.87 6.49 -13.45
N TYR A 41 -25.51 6.75 -12.20
CA TYR A 41 -26.40 7.19 -11.14
C TYR A 41 -25.74 8.26 -10.28
N THR A 42 -26.49 8.80 -9.32
CA THR A 42 -25.98 9.74 -8.32
C THR A 42 -26.79 9.66 -7.03
N VAL A 43 -26.37 10.41 -6.01
CA VAL A 43 -27.09 10.55 -4.75
C VAL A 43 -27.68 11.95 -4.65
N GLU A 44 -29.00 12.03 -4.54
CA GLU A 44 -29.75 13.26 -4.33
C GLU A 44 -30.57 13.16 -3.05
N LYS A 45 -30.35 14.09 -2.11
CA LYS A 45 -31.07 14.13 -0.81
C LYS A 45 -31.03 12.81 -0.04
N GLY A 46 -29.91 12.07 -0.15
CA GLY A 46 -29.71 10.79 0.52
C GLY A 46 -30.39 9.60 -0.17
N LEU A 47 -30.85 9.76 -1.42
CA LEU A 47 -31.44 8.70 -2.23
C LEU A 47 -30.61 8.48 -3.49
N ILE A 48 -30.44 7.21 -3.87
CA ILE A 48 -29.83 6.83 -5.13
C ILE A 48 -30.86 7.07 -6.24
N VAL A 49 -30.46 7.82 -7.27
CA VAL A 49 -31.31 8.18 -8.41
C VAL A 49 -30.53 8.05 -9.71
N PRO A 50 -31.20 7.75 -10.84
CA PRO A 50 -30.52 7.66 -12.13
C PRO A 50 -29.93 9.01 -12.54
N TRP A 51 -28.80 8.96 -13.25
CA TRP A 51 -28.13 10.17 -13.73
C TRP A 51 -28.93 10.85 -14.85
N ASP A 52 -29.32 12.09 -14.62
CA ASP A 52 -29.88 13.01 -15.62
C ASP A 52 -28.91 14.17 -15.89
N ASP A 53 -28.36 14.23 -17.11
CA ASP A 53 -27.43 15.28 -17.56
C ASP A 53 -27.99 16.70 -17.42
N LYS A 54 -29.30 16.91 -17.64
CA LYS A 54 -29.91 18.25 -17.59
C LYS A 54 -29.99 18.77 -16.16
N LYS A 55 -30.19 17.86 -15.21
CA LYS A 55 -30.40 18.17 -13.79
C LYS A 55 -29.10 18.13 -12.97
N HIS A 56 -28.31 17.09 -13.14
CA HIS A 56 -27.22 16.77 -12.20
C HIS A 56 -25.88 17.39 -12.61
N LYS A 57 -25.64 17.56 -13.92
CA LYS A 57 -24.38 18.15 -14.42
C LYS A 57 -24.18 19.60 -13.95
N THR A 58 -25.26 20.34 -13.73
CA THR A 58 -25.24 21.73 -13.23
C THR A 58 -25.13 21.81 -11.70
N GLY A 59 -25.48 20.75 -10.98
CA GLY A 59 -25.66 20.74 -9.52
C GLY A 59 -24.48 20.29 -8.66
N LYS A 60 -23.26 20.17 -9.23
CA LYS A 60 -22.08 19.57 -8.55
C LYS A 60 -22.31 18.14 -8.05
N PHE A 61 -23.18 17.38 -8.71
CA PHE A 61 -23.35 15.95 -8.44
C PHE A 61 -22.21 15.16 -9.08
N ILE A 62 -21.88 14.02 -8.48
CA ILE A 62 -20.93 13.06 -9.04
C ILE A 62 -21.72 11.98 -9.77
N LYS A 63 -21.32 11.69 -11.01
CA LYS A 63 -21.88 10.57 -11.77
C LYS A 63 -21.10 9.30 -11.41
N TYR A 64 -21.77 8.34 -10.80
CA TYR A 64 -21.20 7.04 -10.46
C TYR A 64 -21.57 6.01 -11.52
N LYS A 65 -20.73 4.98 -11.60
CA LYS A 65 -20.95 3.71 -12.29
C LYS A 65 -20.31 2.60 -11.44
N SER A 66 -20.87 1.41 -11.50
CA SER A 66 -20.43 0.21 -10.77
C SER A 66 -20.69 -1.03 -11.64
N ASP A 67 -20.29 -2.20 -11.14
CA ASP A 67 -20.46 -3.50 -11.78
C ASP A 67 -21.79 -4.14 -11.37
N PRO A 68 -22.76 -4.31 -12.29
CA PRO A 68 -24.13 -4.73 -11.96
C PRO A 68 -24.30 -6.18 -11.51
N TYR A 69 -23.20 -6.94 -11.45
CA TYR A 69 -23.20 -8.33 -11.00
C TYR A 69 -22.32 -8.54 -9.77
N ASN A 70 -21.85 -7.46 -9.15
CA ASN A 70 -21.01 -7.51 -7.97
C ASN A 70 -21.38 -6.35 -7.05
N SER A 71 -22.13 -6.67 -5.99
CA SER A 71 -22.55 -5.70 -4.98
C SER A 71 -21.40 -4.93 -4.32
N HIS A 72 -20.17 -5.42 -4.48
CA HIS A 72 -18.93 -4.79 -4.06
C HIS A 72 -17.99 -4.71 -5.26
N THR A 73 -18.15 -3.68 -6.11
CA THR A 73 -17.37 -3.54 -7.36
C THR A 73 -15.85 -3.66 -7.12
N THR A 74 -15.35 -3.15 -5.99
CA THR A 74 -13.92 -3.22 -5.62
C THR A 74 -13.53 -4.41 -4.75
N GLY A 75 -14.49 -5.24 -4.30
CA GLY A 75 -14.26 -6.36 -3.39
C GLY A 75 -13.92 -5.97 -1.94
N ASP A 76 -14.03 -4.68 -1.60
CA ASP A 76 -13.95 -4.18 -0.23
C ASP A 76 -15.25 -4.53 0.54
N PRO A 77 -15.32 -4.37 1.87
CA PRO A 77 -16.43 -4.91 2.66
C PRO A 77 -17.68 -4.04 2.65
N TYR A 78 -17.74 -3.05 1.77
CA TYR A 78 -18.84 -2.09 1.69
C TYR A 78 -19.47 -2.15 0.30
N SER A 79 -20.80 -2.25 0.24
CA SER A 79 -21.48 -2.30 -1.05
C SER A 79 -21.39 -0.98 -1.81
N ASP A 80 -21.63 -1.00 -3.12
CA ASP A 80 -21.60 0.22 -3.93
C ASP A 80 -22.65 1.24 -3.44
N ALA A 81 -23.84 0.77 -3.08
CA ALA A 81 -24.86 1.57 -2.39
C ALA A 81 -24.40 2.15 -1.05
N GLU A 82 -23.75 1.35 -0.18
CA GLU A 82 -23.26 1.81 1.12
C GLU A 82 -22.21 2.93 0.96
N LYS A 83 -21.30 2.76 -0.01
CA LYS A 83 -20.22 3.72 -0.31
C LYS A 83 -20.78 5.06 -0.75
N VAL A 84 -21.69 5.08 -1.74
CA VAL A 84 -22.25 6.34 -2.25
C VAL A 84 -23.18 7.02 -1.25
N LEU A 85 -23.87 6.26 -0.39
CA LEU A 85 -24.71 6.79 0.68
C LEU A 85 -23.89 7.22 1.91
N GLY A 86 -22.59 6.91 1.95
CA GLY A 86 -21.73 7.19 3.11
C GLY A 86 -22.10 6.38 4.35
N LYS A 87 -22.76 5.23 4.19
CA LYS A 87 -23.13 4.28 5.26
C LYS A 87 -21.97 3.33 5.60
N ILE A 88 -20.75 3.82 5.48
CA ILE A 88 -19.51 3.09 5.74
C ILE A 88 -18.80 3.70 6.94
N ASP A 89 -17.68 3.09 7.37
CA ASP A 89 -16.86 3.68 8.43
C ASP A 89 -16.46 5.12 8.07
N GLN A 90 -16.84 6.07 8.91
CA GLN A 90 -16.56 7.50 8.72
C GLN A 90 -15.07 7.85 8.74
N GLY A 91 -14.20 6.92 9.16
CA GLY A 91 -12.75 7.05 9.02
C GLY A 91 -12.22 6.71 7.62
N VAL A 92 -13.05 6.19 6.72
CA VAL A 92 -12.69 5.96 5.31
C VAL A 92 -12.49 7.31 4.60
N LEU A 93 -11.49 7.39 3.73
CA LEU A 93 -11.21 8.60 2.98
C LEU A 93 -12.34 8.91 1.97
N PRO A 94 -12.69 10.18 1.76
CA PRO A 94 -13.79 10.56 0.86
C PRO A 94 -13.67 10.02 -0.56
N GLU A 95 -12.47 9.89 -1.11
CA GLU A 95 -12.25 9.27 -2.43
C GLU A 95 -12.72 7.81 -2.51
N ALA A 96 -12.64 7.05 -1.43
CA ALA A 96 -13.05 5.65 -1.37
C ALA A 96 -14.56 5.48 -1.10
N HIS A 97 -15.33 6.57 -1.05
CA HIS A 97 -16.79 6.51 -1.18
C HIS A 97 -17.21 6.31 -2.64
N HIS A 98 -16.29 6.48 -3.60
CA HIS A 98 -16.53 6.15 -4.99
C HIS A 98 -16.54 4.62 -5.16
N PRO A 99 -17.56 4.00 -5.77
CA PRO A 99 -17.66 2.54 -5.98
C PRO A 99 -16.38 1.92 -6.56
N LEU A 100 -15.80 2.62 -7.56
CA LEU A 100 -14.58 2.19 -8.25
C LEU A 100 -13.26 2.41 -7.48
N VAL A 101 -13.27 2.96 -6.26
CA VAL A 101 -12.06 3.14 -5.44
C VAL A 101 -12.19 2.31 -4.18
N ALA A 102 -11.29 1.35 -3.98
CA ALA A 102 -11.39 0.42 -2.85
C ALA A 102 -11.15 1.15 -1.52
N ALA A 103 -11.97 0.85 -0.52
CA ALA A 103 -11.72 1.15 0.89
C ALA A 103 -10.89 0.01 1.49
N TYR A 104 -9.59 0.24 1.68
CA TYR A 104 -8.68 -0.77 2.24
C TYR A 104 -7.53 -0.11 3.03
N PRO A 105 -6.99 -0.78 4.06
CA PRO A 105 -5.81 -0.32 4.75
C PRO A 105 -4.54 -0.82 4.04
N LYS A 106 -3.47 -0.04 4.11
CA LYS A 106 -2.13 -0.53 3.79
C LYS A 106 -1.18 -0.03 4.86
N ILE A 107 -0.73 -0.95 5.71
CA ILE A 107 0.14 -0.62 6.83
C ILE A 107 1.59 -0.75 6.41
N GLY A 108 2.30 0.36 6.58
CA GLY A 108 3.73 0.43 6.55
C GLY A 108 4.32 0.57 7.93
N VAL A 109 5.50 -0.02 8.15
CA VAL A 109 6.27 0.19 9.38
C VAL A 109 7.57 0.90 9.06
N MET A 110 7.80 2.00 9.77
CA MET A 110 8.98 2.85 9.69
C MET A 110 9.80 2.70 10.96
N MET A 111 11.11 2.52 10.83
CA MET A 111 12.02 2.57 11.98
C MET A 111 12.62 3.97 12.09
N ASN A 112 12.43 4.61 13.25
CA ASN A 112 12.96 5.95 13.54
C ASN A 112 14.30 5.91 14.27
N LYS A 113 14.57 4.79 14.96
CA LYS A 113 15.77 4.62 15.77
C LYS A 113 16.09 3.15 15.94
N MET A 114 17.37 2.83 15.83
CA MET A 114 17.91 1.51 16.14
C MET A 114 18.80 1.62 17.38
N ILE A 115 18.61 0.72 18.34
CA ILE A 115 19.46 0.61 19.52
C ILE A 115 20.11 -0.77 19.52
N LEU A 116 21.44 -0.78 19.59
CA LEU A 116 22.24 -1.99 19.76
C LEU A 116 22.85 -1.99 21.16
N SER A 117 22.57 -3.02 21.95
CA SER A 117 23.17 -3.22 23.28
C SER A 117 24.04 -4.46 23.32
N ASN A 118 25.25 -4.33 23.85
CA ASN A 118 26.17 -5.45 23.97
C ASN A 118 25.73 -6.49 25.00
N ASN A 119 25.97 -7.76 24.69
CA ASN A 119 25.77 -8.89 25.59
C ASN A 119 27.10 -9.35 26.21
N PHE A 120 27.67 -8.52 27.09
CA PHE A 120 28.87 -8.87 27.86
C PHE A 120 28.60 -8.84 29.36
N ASN A 121 28.99 -9.92 30.03
CA ASN A 121 29.01 -9.97 31.49
C ASN A 121 30.28 -9.28 32.00
N VAL A 122 30.12 -8.18 32.74
CA VAL A 122 31.22 -7.53 33.46
C VAL A 122 31.37 -8.21 34.81
N THR A 123 32.35 -9.11 34.95
CA THR A 123 32.75 -9.66 36.26
C THR A 123 33.85 -8.79 36.85
N ASN A 124 33.49 -7.97 37.83
CA ASN A 124 34.46 -7.28 38.68
C ASN A 124 34.86 -8.23 39.83
N GLU A 125 35.94 -8.98 39.68
CA GLU A 125 36.59 -9.62 40.82
C GLU A 125 37.43 -8.56 41.55
N GLU A 126 37.08 -8.28 42.81
CA GLU A 126 37.79 -7.33 43.66
C GLU A 126 39.27 -7.72 43.79
N GLY A 127 40.17 -6.85 43.33
CA GLY A 127 41.57 -6.90 43.73
C GLY A 127 42.64 -6.77 42.65
N ARG A 128 42.49 -5.90 41.62
CA ARG A 128 43.61 -5.17 40.98
C ARG A 128 43.15 -4.21 39.89
N SER A 129 43.63 -2.96 39.97
CA SER A 129 43.62 -1.86 39.00
C SER A 129 42.60 -1.91 37.84
N VAL A 130 41.62 -1.01 37.94
CA VAL A 130 40.57 -0.64 36.99
C VAL A 130 41.09 -0.53 35.54
N GLY A 131 40.86 -1.57 34.74
CA GLY A 131 40.66 -1.42 33.30
C GLY A 131 39.23 -0.96 33.08
N GLN A 132 39.03 0.23 32.51
CA GLN A 132 37.70 0.76 32.22
C GLN A 132 37.00 -0.09 31.13
N GLN A 133 36.32 -1.17 31.52
CA GLN A 133 35.44 -1.89 30.60
C GLN A 133 34.07 -1.21 30.61
N LYS A 134 33.88 -0.30 29.64
CA LYS A 134 32.66 0.48 29.43
C LYS A 134 31.59 -0.39 28.75
N SER A 135 30.38 -0.39 29.32
CA SER A 135 29.18 -0.84 28.62
C SER A 135 28.84 0.18 27.54
N ASN A 136 28.99 -0.21 26.27
CA ASN A 136 28.67 0.65 25.14
C ASN A 136 27.26 0.36 24.65
N THR A 137 26.39 1.38 24.65
CA THR A 137 25.11 1.36 23.95
C THR A 137 25.21 2.33 22.77
N ILE A 138 24.96 1.85 21.55
CA ILE A 138 24.83 2.73 20.39
C ILE A 138 23.34 2.95 20.14
N SER A 139 22.99 4.22 19.99
CA SER A 139 21.67 4.68 19.58
C SER A 139 21.85 5.46 18.29
N VAL A 140 21.41 4.90 17.17
CA VAL A 140 21.42 5.58 15.87
C VAL A 140 20.03 6.16 15.61
N SER A 141 19.96 7.47 15.37
CA SER A 141 18.77 8.12 14.80
C SER A 141 18.78 7.92 13.29
N THR A 142 17.67 7.48 12.72
CA THR A 142 17.66 6.91 11.36
C THR A 142 16.77 7.75 10.43
N SER A 143 17.19 7.90 9.17
CA SER A 143 16.33 8.38 8.09
C SER A 143 15.75 7.17 7.37
N SER A 144 14.44 6.95 7.47
CA SER A 144 13.76 5.88 6.74
C SER A 144 13.34 6.34 5.35
N SER A 145 13.73 5.60 4.31
CA SER A 145 13.13 5.72 2.98
C SER A 145 12.08 4.63 2.79
N ASN A 146 10.86 5.04 2.42
CA ASN A 146 9.69 4.15 2.29
C ASN A 146 9.63 3.41 0.93
N THR A 147 10.59 3.65 0.02
CA THR A 147 10.57 3.11 -1.36
C THR A 147 11.93 2.64 -1.86
N GLU A 148 12.96 2.58 -1.01
CA GLU A 148 14.30 2.20 -1.46
C GLU A 148 14.34 0.79 -2.06
N ALA A 149 13.56 -0.17 -1.56
CA ALA A 149 13.49 -1.51 -2.18
C ALA A 149 12.83 -1.51 -3.57
N THR A 150 11.81 -0.68 -3.80
CA THR A 150 11.03 -0.63 -5.06
C THR A 150 11.82 0.05 -6.20
N THR A 151 12.81 0.88 -5.84
CA THR A 151 13.63 1.67 -6.79
C THR A 151 15.01 1.06 -7.06
N VAL A 152 15.50 0.18 -6.18
CA VAL A 152 16.74 -0.60 -6.39
C VAL A 152 16.50 -1.63 -7.51
N GLY A 153 16.96 -1.30 -8.71
CA GLY A 153 16.78 -2.09 -9.92
C GLY A 153 16.05 -1.39 -11.05
N ALA A 154 15.62 -0.13 -10.86
CA ALA A 154 15.07 0.67 -11.94
C ALA A 154 16.13 0.89 -13.03
N SER A 155 15.88 0.35 -14.22
CA SER A 155 16.73 0.56 -15.40
C SER A 155 16.06 1.52 -16.37
N VAL A 156 16.84 2.41 -16.96
CA VAL A 156 16.37 3.27 -18.05
C VAL A 156 16.34 2.42 -19.31
N SER A 157 15.16 1.91 -19.68
CA SER A 157 15.01 1.14 -20.91
C SER A 157 15.14 2.05 -22.14
N ALA A 158 16.28 1.97 -22.84
CA ALA A 158 16.57 2.77 -24.03
C ALA A 158 15.69 2.43 -25.26
N GLU A 159 14.92 1.34 -25.21
CA GLU A 159 14.07 0.89 -26.32
C GLU A 159 12.71 1.61 -26.40
N ILE A 160 12.39 2.51 -25.46
CA ILE A 160 11.26 3.45 -25.57
C ILE A 160 11.80 4.85 -25.81
N SER A 161 12.30 5.12 -27.01
CA SER A 161 12.78 6.43 -27.47
C SER A 161 11.69 7.52 -27.60
N LEU A 162 10.62 7.46 -26.80
CA LEU A 162 9.46 8.37 -26.90
C LEU A 162 9.14 9.14 -25.61
N PHE A 163 9.76 8.85 -24.46
CA PHE A 163 9.46 9.53 -23.18
C PHE A 163 10.72 9.65 -22.29
N PRO A 164 11.17 10.86 -21.91
CA PRO A 164 12.41 11.04 -21.14
C PRO A 164 12.30 10.71 -19.64
N SER A 165 11.10 10.52 -19.07
CA SER A 165 10.85 10.35 -17.63
C SER A 165 10.20 9.00 -17.22
N LEU A 166 10.19 8.00 -18.11
CA LEU A 166 9.65 6.66 -17.82
C LEU A 166 10.77 5.71 -17.40
N SER A 167 10.64 5.09 -16.23
CA SER A 167 11.55 4.04 -15.75
C SER A 167 10.82 2.72 -15.53
N VAL A 168 11.54 1.62 -15.76
CA VAL A 168 11.02 0.26 -15.57
C VAL A 168 11.79 -0.36 -14.41
N SER A 169 11.09 -0.89 -13.43
CA SER A 169 11.70 -1.62 -12.33
C SER A 169 11.35 -3.09 -12.44
N ALA A 170 12.37 -3.95 -12.40
CA ALA A 170 12.18 -5.39 -12.31
C ALA A 170 11.59 -5.81 -10.94
N ASN A 171 11.69 -4.95 -9.92
CA ASN A 171 11.34 -5.24 -8.53
C ASN A 171 10.32 -4.25 -7.96
N ILE A 172 9.16 -4.09 -8.60
CA ILE A 172 8.04 -3.38 -7.96
C ILE A 172 7.37 -4.32 -6.96
N SER A 173 7.70 -4.16 -5.69
CA SER A 173 6.96 -4.80 -4.59
C SER A 173 5.84 -3.89 -4.12
N HIS A 174 4.65 -4.47 -3.96
CA HIS A 174 3.56 -3.84 -3.21
C HIS A 174 3.68 -4.05 -1.70
N GLU A 175 4.69 -4.79 -1.23
CA GLU A 175 4.98 -4.91 0.20
C GLU A 175 5.78 -3.73 0.72
N TRP A 176 5.43 -3.31 1.94
CA TRP A 176 6.08 -2.15 2.54
C TRP A 176 7.46 -2.54 3.06
N SER A 177 8.47 -1.75 2.70
CA SER A 177 9.78 -1.85 3.32
C SER A 177 10.28 -0.47 3.72
N SER A 178 10.96 -0.40 4.85
CA SER A 178 11.72 0.79 5.25
C SER A 178 13.16 0.40 5.46
N THR A 179 14.07 1.11 4.80
CA THR A 179 15.51 0.92 4.97
C THR A 179 16.02 1.90 6.01
N VAL A 180 16.86 1.40 6.91
CA VAL A 180 17.64 2.17 7.86
C VAL A 180 19.11 2.03 7.53
N SER A 181 19.74 3.14 7.14
CA SER A 181 21.18 3.27 7.03
C SER A 181 21.73 4.01 8.25
N SER A 182 22.96 3.67 8.64
CA SER A 182 23.67 4.39 9.69
C SER A 182 24.55 5.46 9.06
N GLU A 183 24.21 6.73 9.21
CA GLU A 183 25.21 7.79 9.10
C GLU A 183 25.99 7.83 10.41
N HIS A 184 27.31 7.77 10.32
CA HIS A 184 28.19 7.57 11.46
C HIS A 184 28.24 8.85 12.34
N SER A 185 27.19 9.14 13.11
CA SER A 185 27.24 10.17 14.15
C SER A 185 27.87 9.55 15.40
N SER A 186 29.17 9.71 15.56
CA SER A 186 29.84 9.48 16.84
C SER A 186 29.28 10.47 17.87
N SER A 187 28.24 10.07 18.59
CA SER A 187 27.85 10.79 19.80
C SER A 187 28.98 10.62 20.80
N ASN A 188 29.63 11.72 21.19
CA ASN A 188 30.69 11.80 22.20
C ASN A 188 30.37 10.93 23.43
N THR A 189 30.83 9.69 23.43
CA THR A 189 31.18 8.98 24.64
C THR A 189 32.69 9.06 24.71
N SER A 190 33.20 9.64 25.78
CA SER A 190 34.61 9.94 25.98
C SER A 190 35.48 8.70 25.77
N SER A 191 36.07 8.57 24.59
CA SER A 191 37.34 7.92 24.32
C SER A 191 37.77 8.35 22.92
N GLU A 192 38.81 9.18 22.90
CA GLU A 192 39.72 9.26 21.77
C GLU A 192 40.08 7.82 21.38
N GLU A 193 39.63 7.38 20.21
CA GLU A 193 40.32 6.44 19.32
C GLU A 193 39.42 6.22 18.10
N GLN A 194 39.80 6.86 17.00
CA GLN A 194 39.25 6.50 15.70
C GLN A 194 39.69 5.07 15.38
N GLY A 195 38.72 4.17 15.17
CA GLY A 195 38.96 2.91 14.47
C GLY A 195 38.98 1.61 15.28
N GLN A 196 38.49 1.56 16.52
CA GLN A 196 38.33 0.27 17.21
C GLN A 196 36.97 -0.39 16.91
N THR A 197 36.99 -1.55 16.23
CA THR A 197 35.84 -2.45 16.06
C THR A 197 35.43 -3.05 17.42
N TRP A 198 34.13 -3.15 17.69
CA TRP A 198 33.57 -3.60 18.99
C TRP A 198 33.97 -5.01 19.41
N THR A 199 34.51 -5.75 18.46
CA THR A 199 34.58 -7.19 18.45
C THR A 199 35.87 -7.74 19.04
N HIS A 200 36.82 -6.88 19.43
CA HIS A 200 38.11 -7.31 19.94
C HIS A 200 38.11 -7.38 21.47
N SER A 201 37.50 -8.41 22.05
CA SER A 201 37.69 -8.76 23.47
C SER A 201 37.62 -10.28 23.67
N LEU A 202 38.48 -10.82 24.53
CA LEU A 202 38.49 -12.24 24.92
C LEU A 202 37.27 -12.54 25.81
N GLY A 203 36.51 -13.60 25.50
CA GLY A 203 35.36 -14.05 26.32
C GLY A 203 33.96 -13.77 25.74
N ILE A 204 33.87 -13.30 24.49
CA ILE A 204 32.61 -13.02 23.79
C ILE A 204 31.94 -14.33 23.32
N ASN A 205 30.66 -14.50 23.63
CA ASN A 205 29.85 -15.50 22.93
C ASN A 205 29.52 -14.98 21.52
N THR A 206 30.25 -15.45 20.51
CA THR A 206 30.13 -14.97 19.12
C THR A 206 28.76 -15.26 18.48
N SER A 207 27.95 -16.14 19.07
CA SER A 207 26.58 -16.40 18.60
C SER A 207 25.55 -15.42 19.14
N GLU A 208 25.83 -14.73 20.26
CA GLU A 208 24.91 -13.81 20.93
C GLU A 208 25.69 -12.59 21.46
N VAL A 209 26.18 -11.75 20.54
CA VAL A 209 27.07 -10.63 20.85
C VAL A 209 26.32 -9.38 21.26
N ALA A 210 25.12 -9.18 20.70
CA ALA A 210 24.32 -8.00 20.99
C ALA A 210 22.81 -8.27 20.90
N TYR A 211 22.04 -7.35 21.46
CA TYR A 211 20.59 -7.31 21.37
C TYR A 211 20.14 -6.10 20.56
N LEU A 212 19.18 -6.34 19.67
CA LEU A 212 18.56 -5.32 18.82
C LEU A 212 17.26 -4.82 19.46
N ASN A 213 17.08 -3.51 19.49
CA ASN A 213 15.81 -2.85 19.78
C ASN A 213 15.50 -1.84 18.66
N GLY A 214 14.45 -2.13 17.91
CA GLY A 214 13.94 -1.25 16.85
C GLY A 214 12.82 -0.36 17.38
N ASN A 215 13.00 0.95 17.30
CA ASN A 215 11.96 1.92 17.63
C ASN A 215 11.16 2.25 16.36
N VAL A 216 9.93 1.74 16.29
CA VAL A 216 9.10 1.79 15.08
C VAL A 216 7.83 2.63 15.23
N LYS A 217 7.34 3.13 14.11
CA LYS A 217 6.00 3.69 13.96
C LYS A 217 5.27 3.01 12.81
N TYR A 218 3.97 2.87 12.94
CA TYR A 218 3.09 2.35 11.89
C TYR A 218 2.45 3.52 11.16
N LEU A 219 2.28 3.39 9.86
CA LEU A 219 1.64 4.36 8.98
C LEU A 219 0.60 3.62 8.14
N ASN A 220 -0.62 4.17 8.05
CA ASN A 220 -1.61 3.66 7.11
C ASN A 220 -1.60 4.53 5.85
N VAL A 221 -1.17 3.99 4.71
CA VAL A 221 -1.12 4.72 3.42
C VAL A 221 -2.32 4.44 2.52
N GLY A 222 -3.20 3.52 2.94
CA GLY A 222 -4.42 3.16 2.23
C GLY A 222 -5.55 4.19 2.41
N THR A 223 -6.79 3.72 2.25
CA THR A 223 -8.01 4.52 2.24
C THR A 223 -8.99 4.18 3.36
N ALA A 224 -8.85 3.04 4.03
CA ALA A 224 -9.72 2.64 5.13
C ALA A 224 -8.97 2.51 6.47
N PRO A 225 -9.63 2.77 7.61
CA PRO A 225 -9.10 2.43 8.92
C PRO A 225 -8.86 0.93 9.07
N ILE A 226 -7.91 0.58 9.92
CA ILE A 226 -7.74 -0.78 10.41
C ILE A 226 -7.75 -0.76 11.93
N TYR A 227 -8.51 -1.68 12.53
CA TYR A 227 -8.65 -1.85 13.97
C TYR A 227 -7.82 -3.05 14.43
N GLU A 228 -7.36 -3.04 15.68
CA GLU A 228 -6.56 -4.12 16.28
C GLU A 228 -5.35 -4.53 15.42
N VAL A 229 -4.61 -3.53 14.95
CA VAL A 229 -3.55 -3.67 13.94
C VAL A 229 -2.39 -4.48 14.49
N CYS A 230 -2.12 -5.61 13.83
CA CYS A 230 -1.04 -6.52 14.17
C CYS A 230 -0.15 -6.82 12.94
N PRO A 231 0.85 -5.97 12.64
CA PRO A 231 1.79 -6.25 11.56
C PRO A 231 2.73 -7.41 11.90
N THR A 232 3.17 -8.14 10.87
CA THR A 232 4.30 -9.06 10.93
C THR A 232 5.48 -8.47 10.17
N LEU A 233 6.65 -8.41 10.81
CA LEU A 233 7.83 -7.76 10.28
C LEU A 233 9.01 -8.72 10.16
N ASN A 234 9.76 -8.60 9.08
CA ASN A 234 11.12 -9.15 8.98
C ASN A 234 12.14 -8.03 9.21
N PHE A 235 13.14 -8.30 10.04
CA PHE A 235 14.36 -7.51 10.17
C PHE A 235 15.41 -8.14 9.28
N VAL A 236 15.83 -7.43 8.23
CA VAL A 236 16.70 -7.94 7.18
C VAL A 236 18.00 -7.14 7.17
N LEU A 237 19.13 -7.82 7.19
CA LEU A 237 20.46 -7.21 7.11
C LEU A 237 20.86 -7.10 5.64
N GLY A 238 20.85 -5.89 5.10
CA GLY A 238 21.02 -5.60 3.67
C GLY A 238 19.71 -5.18 2.99
N ILE A 239 19.78 -5.04 1.66
CA ILE A 239 18.64 -4.67 0.81
C ILE A 239 18.48 -5.75 -0.28
N GLY A 240 17.24 -6.13 -0.57
CA GLY A 240 16.90 -7.06 -1.66
C GLY A 240 16.79 -8.52 -1.20
N GLU A 241 16.32 -9.37 -2.11
CA GLU A 241 15.83 -10.73 -1.82
C GLU A 241 16.88 -11.71 -1.29
N LEU A 242 18.17 -11.47 -1.58
CA LEU A 242 19.27 -12.33 -1.13
C LEU A 242 19.81 -11.95 0.25
N SER A 243 19.22 -10.94 0.90
CA SER A 243 19.67 -10.43 2.19
C SER A 243 19.21 -11.31 3.34
N ASN A 244 20.02 -11.38 4.41
CA ASN A 244 19.77 -12.29 5.52
C ASN A 244 18.69 -11.74 6.47
N THR A 245 17.63 -12.52 6.70
CA THR A 245 16.64 -12.20 7.74
C THR A 245 17.21 -12.53 9.12
N ILE A 246 17.31 -11.51 9.98
CA ILE A 246 17.73 -11.63 11.38
C ILE A 246 16.60 -12.22 12.23
N ALA A 247 15.39 -11.68 12.09
CA ALA A 247 14.24 -12.06 12.90
C ALA A 247 12.93 -11.77 12.16
N THR A 248 11.93 -12.62 12.40
CA THR A 248 10.54 -12.38 12.04
C THR A 248 9.72 -12.21 13.32
N ILE A 249 9.03 -11.08 13.44
CA ILE A 249 8.31 -10.69 14.66
C ILE A 249 6.88 -10.32 14.30
N ILE A 250 5.93 -10.89 15.03
CA ILE A 250 4.51 -10.58 14.92
C ILE A 250 4.15 -9.63 16.06
N ALA A 251 3.39 -8.57 15.79
CA ALA A 251 2.89 -7.68 16.82
C ALA A 251 2.10 -8.46 17.90
N LYS A 252 2.26 -8.04 19.15
CA LYS A 252 1.66 -8.63 20.36
C LYS A 252 0.91 -7.54 21.11
N SER A 253 0.27 -7.87 22.24
CA SER A 253 -0.59 -6.96 23.00
C SER A 253 0.03 -5.58 23.33
N ASN A 254 1.35 -5.50 23.54
CA ASN A 254 2.07 -4.24 23.83
C ASN A 254 2.50 -3.46 22.57
N THR A 255 2.38 -4.06 21.38
CA THR A 255 2.72 -3.46 20.09
C THR A 255 1.53 -3.39 19.12
N THR A 256 0.36 -3.93 19.49
CA THR A 256 -0.91 -3.80 18.77
C THR A 256 -1.42 -2.35 18.83
N ALA A 257 -1.83 -1.81 17.68
CA ALA A 257 -2.51 -0.53 17.62
C ALA A 257 -4.03 -0.74 17.65
N ASN A 258 -4.76 -0.03 18.51
CA ASN A 258 -6.22 -0.18 18.56
C ASN A 258 -6.90 0.23 17.25
N VAL A 259 -6.44 1.32 16.65
CA VAL A 259 -6.92 1.82 15.36
C VAL A 259 -5.86 2.69 14.70
N ILE A 260 -5.73 2.58 13.38
CA ILE A 260 -4.93 3.51 12.57
C ILE A 260 -5.79 4.01 11.40
N LEU A 261 -6.14 5.29 11.46
CA LEU A 261 -6.85 5.97 10.38
C LEU A 261 -5.96 6.13 9.13
N PRO A 262 -6.54 6.21 7.93
CA PRO A 262 -5.80 6.54 6.71
C PRO A 262 -4.96 7.82 6.87
N GLY A 263 -3.70 7.77 6.44
CA GLY A 263 -2.71 8.85 6.58
C GLY A 263 -2.19 9.08 8.00
N ALA A 264 -2.72 8.40 9.02
CA ALA A 264 -2.30 8.56 10.40
C ALA A 264 -1.10 7.67 10.74
N ILE A 265 -0.36 8.08 11.78
CA ILE A 265 0.81 7.38 12.31
C ILE A 265 0.52 6.91 13.73
N PHE A 266 0.93 5.69 14.07
CA PHE A 266 0.86 5.14 15.42
C PHE A 266 2.26 4.79 15.97
N PRO A 267 2.62 5.23 17.18
CA PRO A 267 1.94 6.28 17.96
C PRO A 267 2.03 7.62 17.23
N ASP A 268 1.19 8.59 17.61
CA ASP A 268 1.08 9.88 16.92
C ASP A 268 2.46 10.57 16.77
N LYS A 269 2.63 11.47 15.80
CA LYS A 269 3.87 12.17 15.48
C LYS A 269 4.56 12.76 16.71
N VAL A 270 3.79 13.30 17.66
CA VAL A 270 4.29 13.91 18.90
C VAL A 270 4.68 12.90 19.98
N GLN A 271 4.29 11.64 19.84
CA GLN A 271 4.59 10.55 20.77
C GLN A 271 5.86 9.80 20.35
N ASN A 272 6.52 9.19 21.32
CA ASN A 272 7.68 8.34 21.06
C ASN A 272 7.27 7.06 20.32
N SER A 273 8.18 6.55 19.49
CA SER A 273 8.02 5.28 18.77
C SER A 273 7.89 4.08 19.71
N ILE A 274 7.24 3.01 19.24
CA ILE A 274 7.10 1.75 19.98
C ILE A 274 8.41 0.97 19.89
N ALA A 275 8.82 0.36 20.99
CA ALA A 275 9.99 -0.50 21.02
C ALA A 275 9.63 -1.92 20.57
N TRP A 276 10.35 -2.43 19.57
CA TRP A 276 10.33 -3.82 19.12
C TRP A 276 11.67 -4.44 19.50
N ASN A 277 11.67 -5.16 20.62
CA ASN A 277 12.88 -5.69 21.24
C ASN A 277 12.80 -7.18 21.58
N THR A 278 11.66 -7.85 21.36
CA THR A 278 11.45 -9.26 21.71
C THR A 278 10.81 -10.06 20.58
N ILE A 279 11.14 -11.36 20.51
CA ILE A 279 10.68 -12.27 19.43
C ILE A 279 9.56 -13.23 19.85
N ASP A 280 9.35 -13.43 21.14
CA ASP A 280 8.45 -14.45 21.67
C ASP A 280 7.09 -13.88 22.12
N ASN A 281 6.12 -14.77 22.34
CA ASN A 281 4.75 -14.40 22.71
C ASN A 281 4.62 -13.79 24.12
N PHE A 282 5.64 -13.93 24.96
CA PHE A 282 5.64 -13.44 26.35
C PHE A 282 6.58 -12.25 26.57
N ASN A 283 7.16 -11.69 25.49
CA ASN A 283 8.12 -10.59 25.55
C ASN A 283 9.31 -10.87 26.48
N SER A 284 9.83 -12.10 26.44
CA SER A 284 10.92 -12.58 27.30
C SER A 284 12.24 -12.82 26.56
N GLN A 285 12.21 -13.00 25.24
CA GLN A 285 13.39 -13.31 24.43
C GLN A 285 13.79 -12.10 23.59
N PRO A 286 14.94 -11.45 23.86
CA PRO A 286 15.39 -10.33 23.06
C PRO A 286 15.81 -10.77 21.64
N ILE A 287 15.81 -9.82 20.70
CA ILE A 287 16.33 -10.06 19.35
C ILE A 287 17.84 -10.16 19.42
N LYS A 288 18.41 -11.34 19.22
CA LYS A 288 19.85 -11.59 19.35
C LYS A 288 20.56 -11.43 18.01
N LEU A 289 21.77 -10.87 18.05
CA LEU A 289 22.66 -10.72 16.91
C LEU A 289 23.96 -11.47 17.16
N ASN A 290 24.43 -12.19 16.15
CA ASN A 290 25.75 -12.79 16.16
C ASN A 290 26.83 -11.75 15.79
N TYR A 291 28.09 -12.16 15.91
CA TYR A 291 29.24 -11.32 15.59
C TYR A 291 29.19 -10.72 14.18
N GLU A 292 28.96 -11.55 13.16
CA GLU A 292 29.01 -11.15 11.75
C GLU A 292 27.93 -10.12 11.44
N GLN A 293 26.74 -10.28 12.01
CA GLN A 293 25.63 -9.33 11.86
C GLN A 293 25.95 -7.98 12.52
N VAL A 294 26.57 -7.99 13.71
CA VAL A 294 27.00 -6.76 14.38
C VAL A 294 28.09 -6.05 13.58
N GLU A 295 29.08 -6.79 13.07
CA GLU A 295 30.15 -6.23 12.24
C GLU A 295 29.62 -5.65 10.92
N ALA A 296 28.67 -6.33 10.27
CA ALA A 296 28.00 -5.82 9.08
C ALA A 296 27.27 -4.49 9.34
N LEU A 297 26.50 -4.40 10.43
CA LEU A 297 25.83 -3.14 10.81
C LEU A 297 26.84 -2.01 11.10
N GLN A 298 27.97 -2.33 11.73
CA GLN A 298 29.03 -1.36 12.04
C GLN A 298 29.77 -0.86 10.80
N THR A 299 29.94 -1.73 9.81
CA THR A 299 30.59 -1.41 8.53
C THR A 299 29.65 -0.69 7.55
N GLY A 300 28.42 -0.40 7.97
CA GLY A 300 27.46 0.40 7.22
C GLY A 300 26.46 -0.40 6.39
N VAL A 301 26.39 -1.72 6.54
CA VAL A 301 25.31 -2.52 5.92
C VAL A 301 23.98 -2.08 6.55
N PRO A 302 22.98 -1.67 5.76
CA PRO A 302 21.72 -1.17 6.28
C PRO A 302 20.88 -2.29 6.90
N LEU A 303 20.01 -1.90 7.84
CA LEU A 303 18.96 -2.76 8.36
C LEU A 303 17.64 -2.38 7.68
N GLN A 304 17.01 -3.32 7.00
CA GLN A 304 15.70 -3.13 6.39
C GLN A 304 14.61 -3.78 7.26
N ILE A 305 13.50 -3.06 7.49
CA ILE A 305 12.26 -3.65 7.97
C ILE A 305 11.38 -3.94 6.76
N GLN A 306 10.88 -5.16 6.65
CA GLN A 306 9.86 -5.53 5.68
C GLN A 306 8.57 -5.87 6.42
N THR A 307 7.46 -5.21 6.08
CA THR A 307 6.13 -5.58 6.54
C THR A 307 5.56 -6.61 5.58
N ILE A 308 5.47 -7.85 6.02
CA ILE A 308 5.10 -8.98 5.13
C ILE A 308 3.58 -9.23 5.10
N GLN A 309 2.91 -8.96 6.20
CA GLN A 309 1.45 -9.05 6.31
C GLN A 309 0.99 -8.21 7.49
N THR A 310 -0.27 -7.79 7.46
CA THR A 310 -0.90 -7.10 8.58
C THR A 310 -2.27 -7.71 8.83
N SER A 311 -2.49 -8.17 10.05
CA SER A 311 -3.82 -8.59 10.51
C SER A 311 -4.53 -7.42 11.18
N GLY A 312 -5.85 -7.40 11.07
CA GLY A 312 -6.69 -6.43 11.76
C GLY A 312 -8.11 -6.46 11.25
N LEU A 313 -8.97 -5.69 11.92
CA LEU A 313 -10.40 -5.69 11.68
C LEU A 313 -10.85 -4.47 10.88
N TYR A 314 -11.98 -4.62 10.18
CA TYR A 314 -12.76 -3.52 9.61
C TYR A 314 -14.08 -3.35 10.38
N LYS A 315 -14.69 -2.17 10.22
CA LYS A 315 -15.97 -1.83 10.84
C LYS A 315 -17.04 -1.75 9.77
N THR A 316 -18.16 -2.44 9.98
CA THR A 316 -19.37 -2.24 9.17
C THR A 316 -20.53 -1.79 10.07
N TYR A 317 -21.71 -1.61 9.49
CA TYR A 317 -22.92 -1.25 10.21
C TYR A 317 -23.99 -2.32 10.03
N THR A 318 -24.81 -2.55 11.05
CA THR A 318 -26.03 -3.34 10.90
C THR A 318 -27.10 -2.54 10.15
N ALA A 319 -28.21 -3.18 9.77
CA ALA A 319 -29.36 -2.50 9.15
C ALA A 319 -29.91 -1.33 10.02
N ASP A 320 -29.75 -1.42 11.34
CA ASP A 320 -30.13 -0.37 12.30
C ASP A 320 -29.05 0.71 12.51
N MET A 321 -28.02 0.75 11.65
CA MET A 321 -26.88 1.66 11.72
C MET A 321 -26.07 1.56 13.02
N LEU A 322 -26.06 0.38 13.67
CA LEU A 322 -25.20 0.11 14.82
C LEU A 322 -23.82 -0.35 14.34
N PRO A 323 -22.71 0.18 14.90
CA PRO A 323 -21.38 -0.23 14.50
C PRO A 323 -21.11 -1.68 14.88
N MET A 324 -20.54 -2.43 13.95
CA MET A 324 -20.13 -3.83 14.14
C MET A 324 -18.63 -3.95 13.88
N VAL A 325 -17.89 -4.38 14.92
CA VAL A 325 -16.48 -4.78 14.85
C VAL A 325 -16.34 -6.06 15.67
N ASN A 326 -16.05 -7.18 15.01
CA ASN A 326 -15.91 -8.49 15.63
C ASN A 326 -14.88 -9.37 14.89
N GLU A 327 -14.60 -10.54 15.44
CA GLU A 327 -13.55 -11.44 14.96
C GLU A 327 -13.73 -12.00 13.53
N TYR A 328 -14.92 -11.83 12.93
CA TYR A 328 -15.19 -12.26 11.56
C TYR A 328 -14.89 -11.17 10.52
N GLN A 329 -14.83 -9.89 10.94
CA GLN A 329 -14.59 -8.74 10.07
C GLN A 329 -13.10 -8.47 9.89
N LYS A 330 -12.39 -9.48 9.40
CA LYS A 330 -10.94 -9.48 9.23
C LYS A 330 -10.55 -9.06 7.83
N TRP A 331 -9.65 -8.09 7.72
CA TRP A 331 -9.14 -7.64 6.42
C TRP A 331 -8.47 -8.77 5.64
N GLU A 332 -7.77 -9.67 6.33
CA GLU A 332 -7.09 -10.82 5.70
C GLU A 332 -8.03 -11.76 4.91
N HIS A 333 -9.34 -11.75 5.21
CA HIS A 333 -10.31 -12.58 4.49
C HIS A 333 -10.72 -12.00 3.13
N ILE A 334 -10.54 -10.68 2.92
CA ILE A 334 -11.06 -9.97 1.74
C ILE A 334 -9.98 -9.26 0.92
N MET A 335 -8.75 -9.11 1.44
CA MET A 335 -7.65 -8.45 0.72
C MET A 335 -7.41 -9.05 -0.67
N VAL A 336 -7.53 -10.38 -0.79
CA VAL A 336 -7.33 -11.07 -2.07
C VAL A 336 -8.40 -10.67 -3.10
N ASP A 337 -9.64 -10.48 -2.68
CA ASP A 337 -10.72 -10.05 -3.58
C ASP A 337 -10.48 -8.64 -4.10
N ILE A 338 -10.02 -7.73 -3.23
CA ILE A 338 -9.63 -6.38 -3.61
C ILE A 338 -8.48 -6.43 -4.63
N TYR A 339 -7.42 -7.18 -4.35
CA TYR A 339 -6.26 -7.27 -5.24
C TYR A 339 -6.64 -7.89 -6.60
N ASN A 340 -7.58 -8.82 -6.61
CA ASN A 340 -8.09 -9.48 -7.81
C ASN A 340 -9.14 -8.67 -8.58
N ARG A 341 -9.50 -7.46 -8.14
CA ARG A 341 -10.45 -6.58 -8.84
C ARG A 341 -9.88 -5.19 -9.12
N THR A 342 -8.69 -4.88 -8.61
CA THR A 342 -8.20 -3.49 -8.59
C THR A 342 -6.74 -3.29 -9.00
N ALA A 343 -6.48 -2.32 -9.88
CA ALA A 343 -5.14 -1.85 -10.17
C ALA A 343 -4.63 -0.94 -9.04
N CYS A 344 -3.34 -1.04 -8.73
CA CYS A 344 -2.69 -0.23 -7.71
C CYS A 344 -2.07 1.04 -8.33
N LEU A 345 -2.35 2.20 -7.71
CA LEU A 345 -1.76 3.50 -8.03
C LEU A 345 -1.02 4.03 -6.82
N ASN A 346 0.25 4.38 -7.00
CA ASN A 346 1.10 4.93 -5.95
C ASN A 346 1.51 6.37 -6.26
N LEU A 347 1.37 7.25 -5.27
CA LEU A 347 2.01 8.56 -5.25
C LEU A 347 3.09 8.59 -4.20
N ILE A 348 4.30 8.91 -4.64
CA ILE A 348 5.48 9.03 -3.79
C ILE A 348 5.93 10.48 -3.90
N PHE A 349 5.94 11.20 -2.78
CA PHE A 349 6.36 12.59 -2.71
C PHE A 349 7.85 12.68 -2.35
N GLU A 350 8.50 13.78 -2.71
CA GLU A 350 9.93 14.01 -2.40
C GLU A 350 10.23 13.98 -0.90
N ASN A 351 9.25 14.30 -0.05
CA ASN A 351 9.37 14.25 1.40
C ASN A 351 9.26 12.82 1.97
N GLY A 352 9.10 11.79 1.12
CA GLY A 352 8.96 10.39 1.51
C GLY A 352 7.53 9.97 1.88
N ASP A 353 6.54 10.88 1.81
CA ASP A 353 5.14 10.52 1.98
C ASP A 353 4.68 9.63 0.83
N ILE A 354 3.86 8.64 1.15
CA ILE A 354 3.28 7.71 0.18
C ILE A 354 1.76 7.71 0.33
N GLN A 355 1.06 7.68 -0.80
CA GLN A 355 -0.36 7.37 -0.88
C GLN A 355 -0.55 6.22 -1.85
N GLU A 356 -1.18 5.14 -1.39
CA GLU A 356 -1.54 4.00 -2.22
C GLU A 356 -3.06 3.99 -2.42
N ARG A 357 -3.51 3.80 -3.66
CA ARG A 357 -4.91 3.69 -4.02
C ARG A 357 -5.13 2.48 -4.89
N ARG A 358 -6.31 1.89 -4.78
CA ARG A 358 -6.74 0.75 -5.58
C ARG A 358 -8.02 1.10 -6.30
N VAL A 359 -8.02 0.94 -7.62
CA VAL A 359 -9.12 1.32 -8.50
C VAL A 359 -9.64 0.09 -9.22
N SER A 360 -10.96 -0.08 -9.29
CA SER A 360 -11.60 -1.18 -10.02
C SER A 360 -11.30 -1.10 -11.51
N VAL A 361 -10.89 -2.22 -12.09
CA VAL A 361 -10.51 -2.33 -13.50
C VAL A 361 -10.84 -3.74 -14.01
N ARG A 362 -11.05 -3.88 -15.32
CA ARG A 362 -11.28 -5.18 -15.95
C ARG A 362 -9.97 -5.96 -16.09
N LYS A 363 -10.05 -7.28 -15.96
CA LYS A 363 -8.95 -8.21 -16.27
C LYS A 363 -8.74 -8.36 -17.77
N GLU A 364 -7.50 -8.63 -18.21
CA GLU A 364 -7.23 -8.99 -19.61
C GLU A 364 -7.96 -10.27 -19.99
N ASP A 365 -7.95 -11.25 -19.08
CA ASP A 365 -8.68 -12.50 -19.24
C ASP A 365 -10.18 -12.25 -19.11
N ASN A 366 -10.95 -12.73 -20.08
CA ASN A 366 -12.40 -12.54 -20.18
C ASN A 366 -12.83 -11.06 -20.11
N TYR A 367 -12.03 -10.17 -20.70
CA TYR A 367 -12.28 -8.71 -20.68
C TYR A 367 -13.69 -8.34 -21.18
N ASP A 368 -14.17 -8.99 -22.24
CA ASP A 368 -15.46 -8.69 -22.86
C ASP A 368 -16.66 -9.22 -22.06
N ASP A 369 -16.44 -10.18 -21.16
CA ASP A 369 -17.48 -10.76 -20.29
C ASP A 369 -17.64 -9.97 -18.97
N GLN A 370 -16.73 -9.03 -18.72
CA GLN A 370 -16.67 -8.21 -17.52
C GLN A 370 -17.43 -6.89 -17.70
N LEU A 371 -18.27 -6.53 -16.73
CA LEU A 371 -19.08 -5.32 -16.77
C LEU A 371 -18.58 -4.19 -15.87
N GLN A 372 -17.46 -4.36 -15.16
CA GLN A 372 -16.85 -3.26 -14.42
C GLN A 372 -16.68 -2.04 -15.34
N PRO A 373 -16.93 -0.81 -14.87
CA PRO A 373 -16.77 0.38 -15.72
C PRO A 373 -15.34 0.53 -16.24
N GLU A 374 -15.21 0.81 -17.54
CA GLU A 374 -13.90 1.11 -18.14
C GLU A 374 -13.44 2.51 -17.71
N LEU A 375 -12.19 2.60 -17.24
CA LEU A 375 -11.55 3.85 -16.88
C LEU A 375 -10.25 4.02 -17.65
N THR A 376 -10.03 5.22 -18.16
CA THR A 376 -8.68 5.64 -18.52
C THR A 376 -7.84 5.83 -17.27
N LEU A 377 -6.50 5.76 -17.41
CA LEU A 377 -5.58 6.09 -16.31
C LEU A 377 -5.86 7.49 -15.72
N GLY A 378 -6.35 8.43 -16.52
CA GLY A 378 -6.57 9.82 -16.10
C GLY A 378 -7.84 9.99 -15.28
N GLU A 379 -8.89 9.26 -15.65
CA GLU A 379 -10.11 9.17 -14.84
C GLU A 379 -9.84 8.43 -13.55
N ALA A 380 -9.13 7.29 -13.62
CA ALA A 380 -8.75 6.51 -12.46
C ALA A 380 -7.94 7.34 -11.45
N PHE A 381 -6.98 8.12 -11.91
CA PHE A 381 -6.21 9.01 -11.05
C PHE A 381 -7.07 10.11 -10.41
N GLN A 382 -8.01 10.70 -11.17
CA GLN A 382 -8.91 11.74 -10.66
C GLN A 382 -9.86 11.24 -9.58
N ILE A 383 -10.38 10.01 -9.73
CA ILE A 383 -11.27 9.43 -8.71
C ILE A 383 -10.49 8.90 -7.50
N ALA A 384 -9.29 8.36 -7.71
CA ALA A 384 -8.48 7.76 -6.65
C ALA A 384 -7.84 8.78 -5.72
N PHE A 385 -7.48 9.96 -6.23
CA PHE A 385 -6.80 11.00 -5.47
C PHE A 385 -7.66 12.25 -5.43
N ASN A 386 -8.29 12.52 -4.29
CA ASN A 386 -9.14 13.69 -4.13
C ASN A 386 -8.39 14.99 -4.47
N ASN A 387 -9.06 15.95 -5.11
CA ASN A 387 -8.50 17.18 -5.68
C ASN A 387 -7.50 16.98 -6.85
N ALA A 388 -7.30 15.76 -7.34
CA ALA A 388 -6.57 15.55 -8.59
C ALA A 388 -7.42 16.00 -9.77
N LYS A 389 -6.79 16.67 -10.74
CA LYS A 389 -7.36 17.00 -12.04
C LYS A 389 -6.33 16.70 -13.11
N VAL A 390 -6.75 15.97 -14.13
CA VAL A 390 -5.90 15.61 -15.25
C VAL A 390 -6.45 16.29 -16.50
N ASN A 391 -5.65 17.18 -17.08
CA ASN A 391 -5.96 17.84 -18.35
C ASN A 391 -4.77 17.68 -19.28
N ASP A 392 -4.92 16.90 -20.34
CA ASP A 392 -3.86 16.58 -21.30
C ASP A 392 -2.56 16.14 -20.60
N ASP A 393 -1.49 16.92 -20.72
CA ASP A 393 -0.19 16.59 -20.13
C ASP A 393 0.04 17.17 -18.72
N VAL A 394 -0.99 17.77 -18.12
CA VAL A 394 -0.93 18.45 -16.82
C VAL A 394 -1.77 17.74 -15.77
N LEU A 395 -1.09 17.28 -14.72
CA LEU A 395 -1.73 16.85 -13.48
C LEU A 395 -1.74 18.03 -12.50
N THR A 396 -2.90 18.39 -11.97
CA THR A 396 -3.02 19.30 -10.82
C THR A 396 -3.44 18.50 -9.61
N TYR A 397 -2.70 18.58 -8.51
CA TYR A 397 -3.02 17.89 -7.26
C TYR A 397 -2.68 18.81 -6.08
N ASN A 398 -3.63 18.99 -5.15
CA ASN A 398 -3.50 19.92 -4.01
C ASN A 398 -3.01 21.32 -4.39
N ASN A 399 -3.53 21.88 -5.49
CA ASN A 399 -3.15 23.16 -6.09
C ASN A 399 -1.72 23.25 -6.66
N THR A 400 -0.97 22.15 -6.64
CA THR A 400 0.33 22.04 -7.30
C THR A 400 0.15 21.47 -8.70
N LYS A 401 0.85 22.06 -9.68
CA LYS A 401 0.84 21.60 -11.06
C LYS A 401 2.07 20.77 -11.36
N PHE A 402 1.86 19.64 -12.01
CA PHE A 402 2.87 18.70 -12.44
C PHE A 402 2.71 18.45 -13.94
N ILE A 403 3.83 18.42 -14.66
CA ILE A 403 3.93 18.18 -16.09
C ILE A 403 4.52 16.78 -16.26
N LEU A 404 3.78 15.88 -16.90
CA LEU A 404 4.14 14.45 -16.99
C LEU A 404 5.50 14.19 -17.64
N GLN A 405 5.88 15.02 -18.62
CA GLN A 405 7.18 14.95 -19.30
C GLN A 405 8.27 15.80 -18.65
N GLY A 406 7.98 16.43 -17.51
CA GLY A 406 8.88 17.33 -16.81
C GLY A 406 9.27 16.80 -15.44
N ASN A 407 8.38 16.98 -14.47
CA ASN A 407 8.66 16.80 -13.03
C ASN A 407 7.90 15.61 -12.41
N ILE A 408 7.41 14.69 -13.23
CA ILE A 408 6.85 13.42 -12.77
C ILE A 408 7.69 12.29 -13.35
N TYR A 409 8.11 11.38 -12.47
CA TYR A 409 8.67 10.09 -12.86
C TYR A 409 7.58 9.04 -12.78
N ILE A 410 7.35 8.34 -13.89
CA ILE A 410 6.41 7.21 -13.94
C ILE A 410 7.22 5.93 -13.83
N ILE A 411 6.88 5.09 -12.86
CA ILE A 411 7.51 3.80 -12.62
C ILE A 411 6.45 2.73 -12.86
N LEU A 412 6.74 1.79 -13.75
CA LEU A 412 5.88 0.65 -14.08
C LEU A 412 6.65 -0.65 -13.90
N ASP A 413 5.94 -1.72 -13.54
CA ASP A 413 6.48 -3.07 -13.59
C ASP A 413 6.56 -3.55 -15.05
N GLU A 414 7.31 -4.63 -15.27
CA GLU A 414 7.56 -5.17 -16.60
C GLU A 414 6.28 -5.61 -17.33
N ARG A 415 5.31 -6.16 -16.60
CA ARG A 415 4.05 -6.66 -17.17
C ARG A 415 3.13 -5.52 -17.57
N THR A 416 2.92 -4.54 -16.69
CA THR A 416 2.16 -3.33 -17.01
C THR A 416 2.75 -2.61 -18.23
N LEU A 417 4.08 -2.55 -18.32
CA LEU A 417 4.76 -1.99 -19.48
C LEU A 417 4.50 -2.81 -20.76
N ALA A 418 4.53 -4.14 -20.68
CA ALA A 418 4.26 -5.03 -21.81
C ALA A 418 2.82 -4.84 -22.34
N LEU A 419 1.83 -4.76 -21.44
CA LEU A 419 0.43 -4.46 -21.79
C LEU A 419 0.30 -3.09 -22.46
N LEU A 420 0.98 -2.09 -21.92
CA LEU A 420 1.01 -0.74 -22.47
C LEU A 420 1.66 -0.71 -23.87
N LYS A 421 2.72 -1.48 -24.10
CA LYS A 421 3.35 -1.66 -25.43
C LYS A 421 2.40 -2.33 -26.43
N LYS A 422 1.63 -3.35 -26.00
CA LYS A 422 0.62 -4.04 -26.82
C LYS A 422 -0.48 -3.06 -27.27
N LYS A 423 -0.96 -2.21 -26.35
CA LYS A 423 -1.97 -1.17 -26.64
C LYS A 423 -1.44 0.00 -27.47
N LYS A 424 -0.18 0.44 -27.28
CA LYS A 424 0.43 1.58 -28.01
C LYS A 424 0.67 1.37 -29.51
N LYS A 425 0.46 0.17 -30.06
CA LYS A 425 0.28 0.01 -31.52
C LYS A 425 -1.00 0.71 -32.05
N LEU A 426 -1.90 1.15 -31.16
CA LEU A 426 -2.97 2.13 -31.41
C LEU A 426 -2.58 3.49 -30.79
N LYS A 427 -2.68 4.58 -31.56
CA LYS A 427 -2.15 5.92 -31.26
C LYS A 427 -2.87 6.72 -30.16
N ASN A 428 -2.08 7.54 -29.47
CA ASN A 428 -2.35 8.74 -28.64
C ASN A 428 -2.68 8.62 -27.14
N MET A 429 -1.81 9.27 -26.36
CA MET A 429 -1.87 9.71 -24.96
C MET A 429 -1.99 8.66 -23.85
N ILE A 430 -1.08 8.76 -22.88
CA ILE A 430 -0.99 7.97 -21.64
C ILE A 430 -2.34 7.87 -20.92
N TRP A 431 -3.18 8.90 -21.05
CA TRP A 431 -4.51 9.00 -20.46
C TRP A 431 -5.66 8.48 -21.32
N LYS A 432 -5.41 7.87 -22.47
CA LYS A 432 -6.41 7.06 -23.18
C LYS A 432 -6.18 5.56 -22.97
N ILE A 433 -5.20 5.22 -22.15
CA ILE A 433 -4.89 3.84 -21.81
C ILE A 433 -5.85 3.43 -20.72
N PHE A 434 -6.69 2.46 -21.03
CA PHE A 434 -7.54 1.81 -20.05
C PHE A 434 -6.68 0.97 -19.11
N LEU A 435 -6.90 1.13 -17.80
CA LEU A 435 -6.28 0.26 -16.80
C LEU A 435 -6.79 -1.17 -16.99
N ILE A 436 -5.90 -2.14 -16.86
CA ILE A 436 -6.21 -3.57 -16.94
C ILE A 436 -5.61 -4.24 -15.72
N LEU A 437 -6.38 -5.14 -15.12
CA LEU A 437 -5.91 -6.04 -14.08
C LEU A 437 -5.32 -7.30 -14.70
N ASP A 438 -4.40 -7.89 -13.97
CA ASP A 438 -3.83 -9.20 -14.24
C ASP A 438 -4.74 -10.38 -13.90
#